data_AF-A0A9C9W2B4-F1
#
_entry.id   AF-A0A9C9W2B4-F1
#
_cell.length_a   1.000
_cell.length_b   1.000
_cell.length_c   1.000
_cell.angle_alpha   90.00
_cell.angle_beta   90.00
_cell.angle_gamma   90.00
#
_symmetry.space_group_name_H-M   'P 1'
#
loop_
_entity.id
_entity.type
_entity.pdbx_description
1 polymer ?
#
loop_
_entity_poly.entity_id
_entity_poly.type
_entity_poly.pdbx_seq_one_letter_code
_entity_poly.pdbx_strand_id
1 'polypeptide(L)'
;MSPFARHDHPVRREKFDKSIYYNRLCPSPESCGGRSNCDRLFRATTTRSRLTAALSAEVIMQEQQTEQSETGNFRVDFDRWAELARTDPEAFEARRSRLIEETIGRMPEHKQQRMRCLQWKIDQVRARAANPMAACIRISEMMWDSLVGPGGLKEALDRLGDGRFEPLPTARVLDFPPRH
;
A
#
# COMPACT_ATOMS: atom_id res chain seq x y z
N MET A 1 -5.59 30.06 -37.18
CA MET A 1 -6.77 29.29 -37.63
C MET A 1 -6.56 27.84 -37.24
N SER A 2 -7.45 27.29 -36.41
CA SER A 2 -7.62 25.85 -36.18
C SER A 2 -8.03 25.17 -37.50
N PRO A 3 -7.70 23.89 -37.76
CA PRO A 3 -8.60 22.82 -37.28
C PRO A 3 -7.89 21.46 -37.04
N PHE A 4 -8.03 20.85 -35.87
CA PHE A 4 -7.85 19.40 -35.77
C PHE A 4 -8.97 18.78 -34.93
N ALA A 5 -9.79 18.01 -35.64
CA ALA A 5 -10.95 17.30 -35.15
C ALA A 5 -10.53 16.16 -34.20
N ARG A 6 -11.24 16.04 -33.07
CA ARG A 6 -11.16 14.88 -32.20
C ARG A 6 -11.89 13.71 -32.87
N HIS A 7 -11.16 12.65 -33.21
CA HIS A 7 -11.76 11.34 -33.45
C HIS A 7 -11.74 10.56 -32.13
N ASP A 8 -12.91 10.47 -31.50
CA ASP A 8 -13.18 9.56 -30.40
C ASP A 8 -13.12 8.12 -30.93
N HIS A 9 -12.12 7.35 -30.49
CA HIS A 9 -12.11 5.90 -30.65
C HIS A 9 -12.80 5.26 -29.44
N PRO A 10 -13.88 4.47 -29.62
CA PRO A 10 -14.52 3.77 -28.52
C PRO A 10 -13.64 2.59 -28.06
N VAL A 11 -13.16 2.66 -26.81
CA VAL A 11 -12.51 1.54 -26.12
C VAL A 11 -13.53 0.40 -25.99
N ARG A 12 -13.35 -0.66 -26.77
CA ARG A 12 -14.09 -1.93 -26.65
C ARG A 12 -13.87 -2.48 -25.23
N ARG A 13 -14.92 -2.45 -24.41
CA ARG A 13 -14.96 -3.20 -23.15
C ARG A 13 -14.99 -4.69 -23.48
N GLU A 14 -13.84 -5.35 -23.40
CA GLU A 14 -13.80 -6.81 -23.34
C GLU A 14 -14.59 -7.27 -22.12
N LYS A 15 -15.57 -8.14 -22.37
CA LYS A 15 -16.49 -8.64 -21.36
C LYS A 15 -15.70 -9.55 -20.42
N PHE A 16 -15.54 -9.11 -19.18
CA PHE A 16 -15.03 -9.93 -18.09
C PHE A 16 -15.97 -11.13 -17.89
N ASP A 17 -15.52 -12.33 -18.29
CA ASP A 17 -16.30 -13.56 -18.19
C ASP A 17 -16.38 -14.00 -16.72
N LYS A 18 -17.54 -13.74 -16.10
CA LYS A 18 -17.82 -14.08 -14.70
C LYS A 18 -17.95 -15.59 -14.45
N SER A 19 -17.87 -16.44 -15.48
CA SER A 19 -17.95 -17.90 -15.32
C SER A 19 -16.74 -18.51 -14.61
N ILE A 20 -15.61 -17.81 -14.56
CA ILE A 20 -14.40 -18.29 -13.88
C ILE A 20 -14.54 -18.22 -12.34
N TYR A 21 -15.41 -17.33 -11.83
CA TYR A 21 -15.51 -17.08 -10.38
C TYR A 21 -16.56 -17.94 -9.64
N TYR A 22 -17.42 -18.68 -10.35
CA TYR A 22 -18.49 -19.48 -9.73
C TYR A 22 -18.17 -20.97 -9.56
N ASN A 23 -16.90 -21.38 -9.66
CA ASN A 23 -16.49 -22.79 -9.49
C ASN A 23 -15.71 -23.07 -8.19
N ARG A 24 -15.93 -22.27 -7.13
CA ARG A 24 -15.28 -22.49 -5.82
C ARG A 24 -16.25 -22.62 -4.64
N LEU A 25 -17.49 -23.05 -4.88
CA LEU A 25 -18.49 -23.33 -3.84
C LEU A 25 -19.33 -24.61 -4.10
N CYS A 26 -18.81 -25.58 -4.86
CA CYS A 26 -19.45 -26.90 -5.00
C CYS A 26 -18.41 -28.02 -4.82
N PRO A 27 -18.49 -28.83 -3.74
CA PRO A 27 -17.72 -30.06 -3.61
C PRO A 27 -18.40 -31.17 -4.41
N SER A 28 -17.84 -31.49 -5.58
CA SER A 28 -18.12 -32.68 -6.43
C SER A 28 -19.53 -32.85 -7.04
N PRO A 29 -19.66 -33.40 -8.27
CA PRO A 29 -20.92 -33.41 -9.03
C PRO A 29 -21.77 -34.68 -8.87
N GLU A 30 -21.45 -35.60 -7.95
CA GLU A 30 -22.04 -36.95 -7.98
C GLU A 30 -23.32 -37.13 -7.13
N SER A 31 -23.83 -36.10 -6.46
CA SER A 31 -24.96 -36.25 -5.52
C SER A 31 -26.23 -35.45 -5.80
N CYS A 32 -26.38 -34.81 -6.97
CA CYS A 32 -27.64 -34.12 -7.32
C CYS A 32 -28.22 -34.67 -8.62
N GLY A 33 -29.15 -35.62 -8.48
CA GLY A 33 -29.94 -36.17 -9.57
C GLY A 33 -30.83 -35.10 -10.22
N GLY A 34 -30.49 -34.72 -11.45
CA GLY A 34 -31.44 -34.20 -12.42
C GLY A 34 -31.70 -32.69 -12.41
N ARG A 35 -31.61 -32.09 -13.61
CA ARG A 35 -31.74 -30.65 -13.90
C ARG A 35 -33.18 -30.09 -13.81
N SER A 36 -34.18 -30.86 -13.36
CA SER A 36 -35.59 -30.42 -13.40
C SER A 36 -36.15 -29.87 -12.08
N ASN A 37 -35.38 -29.87 -10.98
CA ASN A 37 -35.89 -29.42 -9.67
C ASN A 37 -35.34 -28.06 -9.17
N CYS A 38 -34.30 -27.51 -9.81
CA CYS A 38 -33.74 -26.20 -9.40
C CYS A 38 -34.51 -24.98 -9.96
N ASP A 39 -35.27 -25.14 -11.06
CA ASP A 39 -35.99 -24.02 -11.69
C ASP A 39 -37.32 -23.65 -11.00
N ARG A 40 -37.82 -24.50 -10.09
CA ARG A 40 -39.15 -24.33 -9.47
C ARG A 40 -39.12 -23.53 -8.15
N LEU A 41 -37.95 -23.34 -7.53
CA LEU A 41 -37.82 -22.53 -6.31
C LEU A 41 -37.45 -21.06 -6.57
N PHE A 42 -37.14 -20.68 -7.80
CA PHE A 42 -36.75 -19.30 -8.15
C PHE A 42 -37.91 -18.41 -8.64
N ARG A 43 -39.09 -18.98 -8.96
CA ARG A 43 -40.24 -18.23 -9.52
C ARG A 43 -41.39 -17.91 -8.55
N ALA A 44 -41.22 -18.10 -7.24
CA ALA A 44 -42.30 -17.93 -6.25
C ALA A 44 -42.19 -16.66 -5.36
N THR A 45 -41.29 -15.72 -5.64
CA THR A 45 -41.14 -14.51 -4.78
C THR A 45 -41.31 -13.17 -5.49
N THR A 46 -41.59 -13.14 -6.79
CA THR A 46 -41.73 -11.89 -7.55
C THR A 46 -43.16 -11.60 -7.99
N THR A 47 -44.07 -11.43 -7.03
CA THR A 47 -45.26 -10.57 -7.23
C THR A 47 -45.89 -10.10 -5.92
N ARG A 48 -45.28 -9.14 -5.22
CA ARG A 48 -46.06 -8.10 -4.52
C ARG A 48 -45.21 -6.86 -4.20
N SER A 49 -45.82 -5.72 -4.48
CA SER A 49 -45.49 -4.37 -4.01
C SER A 49 -44.40 -3.61 -4.77
N ARG A 50 -44.90 -2.87 -5.75
CA ARG A 50 -44.25 -1.81 -6.54
C ARG A 50 -44.12 -0.46 -5.79
N LEU A 51 -44.09 -0.42 -4.45
CA LEU A 51 -44.14 0.87 -3.72
C LEU A 51 -43.09 1.06 -2.60
N THR A 52 -42.04 0.24 -2.53
CA THR A 52 -40.91 0.47 -1.59
C THR A 52 -39.54 0.19 -2.22
N ALA A 53 -39.37 0.49 -3.51
CA ALA A 53 -38.11 0.27 -4.24
C ALA A 53 -37.44 1.58 -4.76
N ALA A 54 -37.89 2.74 -4.27
CA ALA A 54 -37.31 4.05 -4.60
C ALA A 54 -36.64 4.74 -3.40
N LEU A 55 -36.51 4.08 -2.24
CA LEU A 55 -35.89 4.64 -1.04
C LEU A 55 -34.68 3.84 -0.52
N SER A 56 -34.14 2.90 -1.30
CA SER A 56 -33.11 1.96 -0.83
C SER A 56 -31.96 1.71 -1.80
N ALA A 57 -31.78 2.58 -2.81
CA ALA A 57 -30.62 2.56 -3.70
C ALA A 57 -29.57 3.65 -3.41
N GLU A 58 -29.88 4.66 -2.59
CA GLU A 58 -28.90 5.66 -2.13
C GLU A 58 -28.17 5.26 -0.84
N VAL A 59 -28.63 4.22 -0.14
CA VAL A 59 -28.08 3.85 1.19
C VAL A 59 -26.93 2.83 1.10
N ILE A 60 -26.76 2.12 -0.02
CA ILE A 60 -25.74 1.05 -0.13
C ILE A 60 -24.59 1.49 -1.05
N MET A 61 -23.92 2.60 -0.72
CA MET A 61 -22.59 2.99 -1.21
C MET A 61 -21.97 4.14 -0.38
N GLN A 62 -22.32 4.26 0.92
CA GLN A 62 -21.74 5.28 1.81
C GLN A 62 -21.39 4.80 3.23
N GLU A 63 -21.31 3.48 3.48
CA GLU A 63 -20.96 2.95 4.82
C GLU A 63 -19.64 2.16 4.87
N GLN A 64 -18.85 2.13 3.80
CA GLN A 64 -17.58 1.35 3.77
C GLN A 64 -16.31 2.20 3.93
N GLN A 65 -16.43 3.49 4.30
CA GLN A 65 -15.27 4.38 4.45
C GLN A 65 -14.92 4.76 5.90
N THR A 66 -15.63 4.26 6.92
CA THR A 66 -15.35 4.60 8.32
C THR A 66 -14.62 3.51 9.12
N GLU A 67 -14.36 2.33 8.54
CA GLU A 67 -13.75 1.21 9.26
C GLU A 67 -12.39 0.78 8.68
N GLN A 68 -11.58 1.74 8.20
CA GLN A 68 -10.20 1.47 7.82
C GLN A 68 -9.22 2.08 8.83
N SER A 69 -8.59 1.16 9.56
CA SER A 69 -7.28 1.27 10.22
C SER A 69 -7.19 1.93 11.60
N GLU A 70 -7.60 1.20 12.63
CA GLU A 70 -6.95 1.27 13.95
C GLU A 70 -5.56 0.61 13.92
N THR A 71 -4.69 1.05 13.01
CA THR A 71 -3.25 0.83 13.17
C THR A 71 -2.76 1.83 14.20
N GLY A 72 -2.59 1.38 15.45
CA GLY A 72 -1.86 2.05 16.54
C GLY A 72 -1.86 3.57 16.45
N ASN A 73 -2.91 4.19 16.99
CA ASN A 73 -3.20 5.62 16.96
C ASN A 73 -2.04 6.49 17.46
N PHE A 74 -1.04 6.74 16.61
CA PHE A 74 -0.03 7.76 16.81
C PHE A 74 -0.68 9.09 16.42
N ARG A 75 -1.60 9.57 17.26
CA ARG A 75 -2.26 10.87 17.11
C ARG A 75 -1.21 11.95 17.37
N VAL A 76 -0.42 12.28 16.36
CA VAL A 76 0.38 13.50 16.34
C VAL A 76 -0.59 14.65 16.17
N ASP A 77 -0.55 15.58 17.12
CA ASP A 77 -1.28 16.85 17.01
C ASP A 77 -0.58 17.75 15.98
N PHE A 78 -0.95 17.61 14.71
CA PHE A 78 -0.30 18.29 13.60
C PHE A 78 -0.31 19.82 13.76
N ASP A 79 -1.42 20.38 14.22
CA ASP A 79 -1.57 21.84 14.38
C ASP A 79 -0.57 22.39 15.39
N ARG A 80 -0.41 21.70 16.54
CA ARG A 80 0.56 22.11 17.56
C ARG A 80 2.01 22.01 17.08
N TRP A 81 2.33 20.99 16.30
CA TRP A 81 3.68 20.84 15.74
C TRP A 81 3.97 21.87 14.63
N ALA A 82 2.96 22.19 13.82
CA ALA A 82 3.06 23.22 12.79
C ALA A 82 3.17 24.64 13.39
N GLU A 83 2.48 24.92 14.50
CA GLU A 83 2.65 26.16 15.25
C GLU A 83 4.06 26.25 15.86
N LEU A 84 4.55 25.18 16.49
CA LEU A 84 5.90 25.13 17.05
C LEU A 84 6.96 25.37 15.96
N ALA A 85 6.83 24.74 14.80
CA ALA A 85 7.78 24.93 13.70
C ALA A 85 7.80 26.36 13.14
N ARG A 86 6.68 27.09 13.23
CA ARG A 86 6.59 28.49 12.79
C ARG A 86 7.14 29.47 13.83
N THR A 87 6.94 29.19 15.12
CA THR A 87 7.29 30.09 16.22
C THR A 87 8.70 29.87 16.73
N ASP A 88 9.12 28.60 16.87
CA ASP A 88 10.44 28.20 17.37
C ASP A 88 10.94 26.94 16.61
N PRO A 89 11.65 27.13 15.48
CA PRO A 89 12.20 26.04 14.70
C PRO A 89 13.22 25.18 15.46
N GLU A 90 13.99 25.76 16.39
CA GLU A 90 14.99 25.02 17.16
C GLU A 90 14.33 24.08 18.17
N ALA A 91 13.32 24.56 18.89
CA ALA A 91 12.54 23.72 19.79
C ALA A 91 11.79 22.60 19.05
N PHE A 92 11.31 22.86 17.83
CA PHE A 92 10.75 21.82 16.96
C PHE A 92 11.76 20.72 16.65
N GLU A 93 12.96 21.06 16.21
CA GLU A 93 13.99 20.08 15.85
C GLU A 93 14.51 19.31 17.08
N ALA A 94 14.62 19.97 18.25
CA ALA A 94 14.95 19.31 19.50
C ALA A 94 13.86 18.30 19.91
N ARG A 95 12.59 18.69 19.83
CA ARG A 95 11.46 17.82 20.15
C ARG A 95 11.35 16.64 19.18
N ARG A 96 11.55 16.87 17.88
CA ARG A 96 11.60 15.83 16.84
C ARG A 96 12.67 14.80 17.17
N SER A 97 13.90 15.25 17.44
CA SER A 97 15.05 14.38 17.69
C SER A 97 14.84 13.53 18.95
N ARG A 98 14.27 14.12 20.01
CA ARG A 98 13.92 13.41 21.24
C ARG A 98 12.92 12.28 21.00
N LEU A 99 11.81 12.54 20.29
CA LEU A 99 10.81 11.51 20.02
C LEU A 99 11.35 10.36 19.17
N ILE A 100 12.22 10.67 18.21
CA ILE A 100 12.88 9.65 17.39
C ILE A 100 13.78 8.77 18.26
N GLU A 101 14.62 9.35 19.12
CA GLU A 101 15.49 8.56 20.00
C GLU A 101 14.69 7.74 21.01
N GLU A 102 13.61 8.29 21.58
CA GLU A 102 12.69 7.53 22.44
C GLU A 102 12.06 6.34 21.69
N THR A 103 11.71 6.53 20.42
CA THR A 103 11.15 5.47 19.58
C THR A 103 12.17 4.38 19.27
N ILE A 104 13.40 4.77 18.91
CA ILE A 104 14.50 3.83 18.65
C ILE A 104 14.88 3.09 19.94
N GLY A 105 14.97 3.79 21.08
CA GLY A 105 15.34 3.19 22.36
C GLY A 105 14.33 2.15 22.87
N ARG A 106 13.06 2.24 22.46
CA ARG A 106 12.02 1.22 22.77
C ARG A 106 12.12 -0.04 21.90
N MET A 107 12.89 -0.01 20.81
CA MET A 107 13.04 -1.17 19.93
C MET A 107 14.02 -2.20 20.51
N PRO A 108 13.91 -3.49 20.15
CA PRO A 108 14.90 -4.50 20.50
C PRO A 108 16.32 -4.12 20.07
N GLU A 109 17.31 -4.43 20.89
CA GLU A 109 18.72 -4.00 20.71
C GLU A 109 19.27 -4.30 19.30
N HIS A 110 18.99 -5.49 18.78
CA HIS A 110 19.42 -5.91 17.44
C HIS A 110 18.86 -5.04 16.28
N LYS A 111 17.79 -4.28 16.51
CA LYS A 111 17.19 -3.35 15.53
C LYS A 111 17.64 -1.92 15.73
N GLN A 112 18.04 -1.52 16.94
CA GLN A 112 18.33 -0.13 17.26
C GLN A 112 19.45 0.43 16.37
N GLN A 113 20.53 -0.31 16.20
CA GLN A 113 21.66 0.14 15.37
C GLN A 113 21.24 0.40 13.92
N ARG A 114 20.48 -0.53 13.32
CA ARG A 114 19.97 -0.36 11.96
C ARG A 114 19.07 0.88 11.85
N MET A 115 18.23 1.13 12.84
CA MET A 115 17.33 2.28 12.86
C MET A 115 18.07 3.61 13.03
N ARG A 116 19.12 3.66 13.86
CA ARG A 116 19.99 4.85 13.96
C ARG A 116 20.68 5.16 12.64
N CYS A 117 21.19 4.14 11.94
CA CYS A 117 21.77 4.31 10.60
C CYS A 117 20.75 4.86 9.59
N LEU A 118 19.51 4.36 9.61
CA LEU A 118 18.44 4.86 8.75
C LEU A 118 18.09 6.31 9.09
N GLN A 119 17.95 6.63 10.38
CA GLN A 119 17.68 7.99 10.84
C GLN A 119 18.80 8.95 10.40
N TRP A 120 20.07 8.56 10.55
CA TRP A 120 21.20 9.34 10.07
C TRP A 120 21.11 9.61 8.57
N LYS A 121 20.74 8.60 7.76
CA LYS A 121 20.55 8.77 6.31
C LYS A 121 19.45 9.79 6.01
N ILE A 122 18.32 9.71 6.73
CA ILE A 122 17.21 10.67 6.61
C ILE A 122 17.70 12.09 6.95
N ASP A 123 18.44 12.25 8.04
CA ASP A 123 18.95 13.55 8.46
C ASP A 123 19.94 14.15 7.44
N GLN A 124 20.79 13.32 6.83
CA GLN A 124 21.65 13.76 5.73
C GLN A 124 20.86 14.21 4.50
N VAL A 125 19.77 13.53 4.16
CA VAL A 125 18.89 13.96 3.05
C VAL A 125 18.24 15.30 3.36
N ARG A 126 17.77 15.51 4.59
CA ARG A 126 17.20 16.80 5.02
C ARG A 126 18.23 17.92 4.97
N ALA A 127 19.44 17.70 5.50
CA ALA A 127 20.50 18.70 5.55
C ALA A 127 21.00 19.12 4.14
N ARG A 128 20.93 18.21 3.16
CA ARG A 128 21.37 18.47 1.77
C ARG A 128 20.23 18.94 0.84
N ALA A 129 18.99 18.98 1.32
CA ALA A 129 17.87 19.43 0.52
C ALA A 129 17.83 20.97 0.49
N ALA A 130 17.44 21.55 -0.65
CA ALA A 130 17.33 22.99 -0.79
C ALA A 130 16.18 23.59 0.04
N ASN A 131 15.13 22.79 0.31
CA ASN A 131 13.99 23.18 1.12
C ASN A 131 13.30 21.93 1.72
N PRO A 132 12.41 22.10 2.72
CA PRO A 132 11.74 20.98 3.38
C PRO A 132 10.91 20.10 2.44
N MET A 133 10.26 20.68 1.42
CA MET A 133 9.47 19.93 0.45
C MET A 133 10.35 19.02 -0.42
N ALA A 134 11.50 19.52 -0.87
CA ALA A 134 12.49 18.73 -1.59
C ALA A 134 13.03 17.57 -0.73
N ALA A 135 13.20 17.79 0.58
CA ALA A 135 13.56 16.71 1.50
C ALA A 135 12.44 15.64 1.57
N CYS A 136 11.17 16.06 1.67
CA CYS A 136 10.04 15.13 1.70
C CYS A 136 9.97 14.25 0.44
N ILE A 137 10.16 14.84 -0.75
CA ILE A 137 10.18 14.10 -2.02
C ILE A 137 11.34 13.09 -2.03
N ARG A 138 12.55 13.50 -1.65
CA ARG A 138 13.70 12.59 -1.60
C ARG A 138 13.52 11.45 -0.59
N ILE A 139 12.91 11.74 0.55
CA ILE A 139 12.62 10.72 1.57
C ILE A 139 11.54 9.75 1.04
N SER A 140 10.54 10.23 0.30
CA SER A 140 9.53 9.35 -0.30
C SER A 140 10.10 8.47 -1.41
N GLU A 141 11.02 9.00 -2.23
CA GLU A 141 11.80 8.23 -3.19
C GLU A 141 12.59 7.11 -2.50
N MET A 142 13.30 7.39 -1.40
CA MET A 142 14.00 6.36 -0.63
C MET A 142 13.08 5.22 -0.13
N MET A 143 11.83 5.53 0.21
CA MET A 143 10.84 4.54 0.61
C MET A 143 10.41 3.69 -0.59
N TRP A 144 10.15 4.33 -1.73
CA TRP A 144 9.84 3.64 -2.98
C TRP A 144 10.99 2.74 -3.45
N ASP A 145 12.23 3.22 -3.37
CA ASP A 145 13.42 2.42 -3.71
C ASP A 145 13.52 1.15 -2.87
N SER A 146 13.17 1.22 -1.58
CA SER A 146 13.18 0.05 -0.69
C SER A 146 12.07 -0.96 -1.04
N LEU A 147 10.98 -0.49 -1.66
CA LEU A 147 9.83 -1.32 -2.02
C LEU A 147 9.97 -1.93 -3.42
N VAL A 148 10.23 -1.09 -4.43
CA VAL A 148 10.22 -1.47 -5.86
C VAL A 148 11.59 -1.37 -6.53
N GLY A 149 12.60 -0.82 -5.86
CA GLY A 149 13.95 -0.72 -6.40
C GLY A 149 14.66 -2.07 -6.49
N PRO A 150 15.86 -2.11 -7.10
CA PRO A 150 16.65 -3.33 -7.23
C PRO A 150 16.98 -3.94 -5.86
N GLY A 151 16.65 -5.21 -5.68
CA GLY A 151 16.78 -5.92 -4.41
C GLY A 151 15.76 -5.49 -3.34
N GLY A 152 14.72 -4.74 -3.72
CA GLY A 152 13.64 -4.29 -2.84
C GLY A 152 12.66 -5.41 -2.46
N LEU A 153 11.67 -5.05 -1.65
CA LEU A 153 10.68 -6.00 -1.13
C LEU A 153 9.91 -6.73 -2.24
N LYS A 154 9.48 -6.02 -3.29
CA LYS A 154 8.75 -6.64 -4.41
C LYS A 154 9.55 -7.77 -5.04
N GLU A 155 10.81 -7.52 -5.38
CA GLU A 155 11.69 -8.51 -6.01
C GLU A 155 11.96 -9.70 -5.07
N ALA A 156 12.10 -9.44 -3.76
CA ALA A 156 12.23 -10.51 -2.78
C ALA A 156 10.99 -11.40 -2.72
N LEU A 157 9.78 -10.81 -2.81
CA LEU A 157 8.52 -11.56 -2.84
C LEU A 157 8.35 -12.36 -4.14
N ASP A 158 8.69 -11.76 -5.29
CA ASP A 158 8.65 -12.44 -6.59
C ASP A 158 9.56 -13.68 -6.59
N ARG A 159 10.79 -13.55 -6.06
CA ARG A 159 11.73 -14.68 -5.90
C ARG A 159 11.18 -15.81 -5.01
N LEU A 160 10.50 -15.46 -3.91
CA LEU A 160 9.85 -16.45 -3.05
C LEU A 160 8.72 -17.17 -3.80
N GLY A 161 7.95 -16.45 -4.62
CA GLY A 161 6.84 -17.00 -5.39
C GLY A 161 7.29 -17.93 -6.53
N ASP A 162 8.40 -17.60 -7.18
CA ASP A 162 8.90 -18.36 -8.34
C ASP A 162 9.66 -19.64 -7.96
N GLY A 163 9.95 -19.86 -6.66
CA GLY A 163 10.78 -20.97 -6.18
C GLY A 163 12.24 -20.92 -6.66
N ARG A 164 12.63 -19.83 -7.32
CA ARG A 164 13.98 -19.59 -7.85
C ARG A 164 14.76 -18.75 -6.84
N PHE A 165 15.40 -19.41 -5.89
CA PHE A 165 16.47 -18.78 -5.14
C PHE A 165 17.75 -18.85 -5.98
N GLU A 166 17.82 -18.07 -7.05
CA GLU A 166 19.09 -17.91 -7.77
C GLU A 166 20.01 -17.12 -6.84
N PRO A 167 21.11 -17.71 -6.35
CA PRO A 167 22.03 -17.00 -5.48
C PRO A 167 22.55 -15.77 -6.24
N LEU A 168 22.49 -14.61 -5.59
CA LEU A 168 23.02 -13.37 -6.15
C LEU A 168 24.46 -13.62 -6.62
N PRO A 169 24.88 -13.07 -7.78
CA PRO A 169 26.24 -13.26 -8.28
C PRO A 169 27.23 -12.78 -7.21
N THR A 170 27.94 -13.73 -6.61
CA THR A 170 28.99 -13.44 -5.64
C THR A 170 30.14 -12.74 -6.35
N ALA A 171 30.42 -11.50 -5.96
CA ALA A 171 31.61 -10.80 -6.41
C ALA A 171 32.87 -11.56 -5.97
N ARG A 172 33.91 -11.55 -6.82
CA ARG A 172 35.22 -12.09 -6.45
C ARG A 172 35.81 -11.22 -5.35
N VAL A 173 35.99 -11.78 -4.16
CA VAL A 173 36.72 -11.12 -3.07
C VAL A 173 38.16 -10.90 -3.54
N LEU A 174 38.59 -9.63 -3.58
CA LEU A 174 39.98 -9.28 -3.84
C LEU A 174 40.73 -9.34 -2.52
N ASP A 175 41.88 -10.00 -2.50
CA ASP A 175 42.75 -10.03 -1.34
C ASP A 175 43.31 -8.63 -1.08
N PHE A 176 43.18 -8.15 0.16
CA PHE A 176 43.84 -6.92 0.59
C PHE A 176 45.24 -7.25 1.09
N PRO A 177 46.31 -6.70 0.50
CA PRO A 177 47.65 -6.92 1.01
C PRO A 177 47.78 -6.31 2.42
N PRO A 178 48.53 -6.94 3.34
CA PRO A 178 48.80 -6.37 4.65
C PRO A 178 49.52 -5.03 4.51
N ARG A 179 49.11 -4.04 5.30
CA ARG A 179 49.82 -2.75 5.39
C ARG A 179 51.11 -2.99 6.18
N HIS A 180 52.27 -2.84 5.53
CA HIS A 180 53.58 -2.78 6.18
C HIS A 180 53.79 -1.44 6.89
#